data_AF-S0J781-F1
#
_entry.id   AF-S0J781-F1
#
_cell.length_a   1.000
_cell.length_b   1.000
_cell.length_c   1.000
_cell.angle_alpha   90.00
_cell.angle_beta   90.00
_cell.angle_gamma   90.00
#
_symmetry.space_group_name_H-M   'P 1'
#
loop_
_entity.id
_entity.type
_entity.pdbx_description
1 polymer ?
#
loop_
_entity_poly.entity_id
_entity_poly.type
_entity_poly.pdbx_seq_one_letter_code
_entity_poly.pdbx_strand_id
1 'polypeptide(L)'
;MSKEAQSHELTTTNEIPFERLKAERLNPLCREYIMDKINLRRVQKDCLISYAGNQYSVPAEYIGKDVAVVALDSMLAAYYEGKQIALHRISYQKKDMVVNPQHYRRLTMKQTMDAENILLEQDKVIDFPLKPSDLSRYDEVLYE
;
A
#
# COMPACT_ATOMS: atom_id res chain seq x y z
N MET A 1 -13.62 -9.77 -37.80
CA MET A 1 -12.87 -10.67 -38.71
C MET A 1 -12.61 -12.07 -38.12
N SER A 2 -13.34 -12.53 -37.09
CA SER A 2 -12.99 -13.78 -36.38
C SER A 2 -14.04 -14.89 -36.44
N LYS A 3 -15.15 -14.70 -37.16
CA LYS A 3 -16.25 -15.69 -37.24
C LYS A 3 -16.12 -16.66 -38.43
N GLU A 4 -15.54 -16.23 -39.54
CA GLU A 4 -15.49 -17.01 -40.80
C GLU A 4 -14.53 -18.21 -40.74
N ALA A 5 -13.47 -18.13 -39.93
CA ALA A 5 -12.49 -19.22 -39.82
C ALA A 5 -13.00 -20.43 -39.00
N GLN A 6 -14.11 -20.30 -38.27
CA GLN A 6 -14.62 -21.33 -37.35
C GLN A 6 -15.82 -22.13 -37.92
N SER A 7 -16.30 -21.76 -39.10
CA SER A 7 -17.48 -22.34 -39.76
C SER A 7 -17.16 -23.34 -40.86
N HIS A 8 -15.88 -23.60 -41.16
CA HIS A 8 -15.46 -24.58 -42.15
C HIS A 8 -15.08 -25.90 -41.48
N GLU A 9 -15.47 -27.00 -42.11
CA GLU A 9 -15.02 -28.35 -41.73
C GLU A 9 -13.50 -28.42 -41.81
N LEU A 10 -12.87 -28.83 -40.70
CA LEU A 10 -11.44 -29.08 -40.68
C LEU A 10 -11.17 -30.45 -41.32
N THR A 11 -10.30 -30.50 -42.32
CA THR A 11 -9.93 -31.73 -43.05
C THR A 11 -9.39 -32.86 -42.16
N THR A 12 -8.87 -32.53 -40.99
CA THR A 12 -8.33 -33.50 -40.02
C THR A 12 -9.40 -34.12 -39.10
N THR A 13 -10.59 -33.51 -38.98
CA THR A 13 -11.61 -33.94 -38.00
C THR A 13 -13.00 -34.12 -38.64
N ASN A 14 -13.22 -33.67 -39.88
CA ASN A 14 -14.50 -33.70 -40.60
C ASN A 14 -15.69 -33.11 -39.81
N GLU A 15 -15.40 -32.28 -38.81
CA GLU A 15 -16.39 -31.66 -37.96
C GLU A 15 -16.20 -30.14 -38.04
N ILE A 16 -17.32 -29.41 -38.00
CA ILE A 16 -17.32 -27.96 -37.90
C ILE A 16 -17.04 -27.59 -36.43
N PRO A 17 -15.94 -26.88 -36.12
CA PRO A 17 -15.55 -26.58 -34.73
C PRO A 17 -16.66 -25.93 -33.90
N PHE A 18 -17.46 -25.07 -34.52
CA PHE A 18 -18.56 -24.38 -33.84
C PHE A 18 -19.76 -25.29 -33.49
N GLU A 19 -20.01 -26.34 -34.28
CA GLU A 19 -21.04 -27.33 -33.96
C GLU A 19 -20.59 -28.26 -32.84
N ARG A 20 -19.34 -28.72 -32.92
CA ARG A 20 -18.70 -29.52 -31.88
C ARG A 20 -18.67 -28.80 -30.52
N LEU A 21 -18.39 -27.50 -30.51
CA LEU A 21 -18.39 -26.67 -29.30
C LEU A 21 -19.71 -26.76 -28.52
N LYS A 22 -20.86 -26.87 -29.21
CA LYS A 22 -22.17 -27.00 -28.54
C LYS A 22 -22.39 -28.39 -27.95
N ALA A 23 -21.78 -29.42 -28.54
CA ALA A 23 -21.83 -30.79 -28.05
C ALA A 23 -20.85 -31.02 -26.88
N GLU A 24 -19.78 -30.24 -26.82
CA GLU A 24 -18.86 -30.20 -25.68
C GLU A 24 -19.58 -29.60 -24.47
N ARG A 25 -20.00 -30.47 -23.53
CA ARG A 25 -20.61 -30.08 -22.25
C ARG A 25 -19.54 -29.49 -21.32
N LEU A 26 -19.03 -28.32 -21.69
CA LEU A 26 -17.98 -27.64 -20.95
C LEU A 26 -18.44 -27.31 -19.53
N ASN A 27 -17.52 -27.45 -18.58
CA ASN A 27 -17.78 -27.03 -17.22
C ASN A 27 -17.87 -25.50 -17.17
N PRO A 28 -18.90 -24.93 -16.52
CA PRO A 28 -18.97 -23.49 -16.33
C PRO A 28 -17.78 -23.02 -15.51
N LEU A 29 -17.22 -21.86 -15.86
CA LEU A 29 -16.20 -21.22 -15.05
C LEU A 29 -16.81 -20.83 -13.71
N CYS A 30 -16.47 -21.55 -12.64
CA CYS A 30 -16.89 -21.22 -11.27
C CYS A 30 -16.26 -19.93 -10.73
N ARG A 31 -15.18 -19.45 -11.36
CA ARG A 31 -14.48 -18.22 -10.97
C ARG A 31 -14.06 -17.45 -12.21
N GLU A 32 -14.14 -16.13 -12.13
CA GLU A 32 -13.64 -15.27 -13.20
C GLU A 32 -12.12 -15.46 -13.37
N TYR A 33 -11.67 -15.59 -14.61
CA TYR A 33 -10.26 -15.76 -14.92
C TYR A 33 -9.56 -14.40 -14.81
N ILE A 34 -8.88 -14.19 -13.69
CA ILE A 34 -8.13 -12.96 -13.41
C ILE A 34 -6.86 -12.94 -14.27
N MET A 35 -6.91 -12.29 -15.44
CA MET A 35 -5.74 -12.02 -16.29
C MET A 35 -4.88 -10.85 -15.80
N ASP A 36 -5.27 -10.23 -14.68
CA ASP A 36 -4.55 -9.08 -14.18
C ASP A 36 -3.13 -9.48 -13.75
N LYS A 37 -2.14 -8.85 -14.38
CA LYS A 37 -0.74 -8.92 -13.97
C LYS A 37 -0.69 -8.60 -12.48
N ILE A 38 -0.32 -9.57 -11.65
CA ILE A 38 -0.17 -9.37 -10.22
C ILE A 38 0.84 -8.23 -10.01
N ASN A 39 0.37 -7.09 -9.52
CA ASN A 39 1.21 -5.92 -9.30
C ASN A 39 1.80 -6.01 -7.89
N LEU A 40 3.03 -6.51 -7.77
CA LEU A 40 3.75 -6.47 -6.50
C LEU A 40 4.20 -5.04 -6.20
N ARG A 41 3.84 -4.55 -5.01
CA ARG A 41 4.18 -3.21 -4.52
C ARG A 41 4.71 -3.28 -3.10
N ARG A 42 5.83 -2.61 -2.85
CA ARG A 42 6.38 -2.41 -1.50
C ARG A 42 5.55 -1.36 -0.77
N VAL A 43 5.09 -1.68 0.43
CA VAL A 43 4.39 -0.72 1.30
C VAL A 43 5.37 0.32 1.85
N GLN A 44 5.05 1.60 1.67
CA GLN A 44 5.86 2.73 2.16
C GLN A 44 5.75 2.89 3.68
N LYS A 45 6.66 3.66 4.29
CA LYS A 45 6.67 3.95 5.74
C LYS A 45 5.37 4.62 6.21
N ASP A 46 4.75 5.34 5.29
CA ASP A 46 3.57 6.16 5.39
C ASP A 46 2.27 5.33 5.33
N CYS A 47 2.39 3.99 5.30
CA CYS A 47 1.29 3.04 5.11
C CYS A 47 0.63 3.12 3.72
N LEU A 48 1.35 3.57 2.68
CA LEU A 48 0.80 3.79 1.34
C LEU A 48 1.39 2.82 0.30
N ILE A 49 0.57 2.50 -0.70
CA ILE A 49 0.96 1.80 -1.94
C ILE A 49 0.51 2.61 -3.15
N SER A 50 1.32 2.61 -4.21
CA SER A 50 1.02 3.33 -5.45
C SER A 50 0.39 2.41 -6.48
N TYR A 51 -0.74 2.82 -7.06
CA TYR A 51 -1.41 2.15 -8.16
C TYR A 51 -2.00 3.15 -9.14
N ALA A 52 -1.72 2.98 -10.44
CA ALA A 52 -2.22 3.84 -11.53
C ALA A 52 -2.03 5.36 -11.31
N GLY A 53 -0.97 5.77 -10.61
CA GLY A 53 -0.68 7.19 -10.31
C GLY A 53 -1.39 7.75 -9.07
N ASN A 54 -2.16 6.91 -8.36
CA ASN A 54 -2.82 7.24 -7.10
C ASN A 54 -2.24 6.44 -5.94
N GLN A 55 -2.46 6.91 -4.72
CA GLN A 55 -1.97 6.27 -3.50
C GLN A 55 -3.12 5.71 -2.69
N TYR A 56 -2.91 4.53 -2.13
CA TYR A 56 -3.90 3.81 -1.35
C TYR A 56 -3.27 3.35 -0.05
N SER A 57 -3.98 3.55 1.06
CA SER A 57 -3.50 3.12 2.38
C SER A 57 -3.62 1.61 2.58
N VAL A 58 -2.73 1.06 3.40
CA VAL A 58 -2.73 -0.34 3.83
C VAL A 58 -2.39 -0.39 5.33
N PRO A 59 -2.83 -1.40 6.08
CA PRO A 59 -2.59 -1.45 7.52
C PRO A 59 -1.10 -1.35 7.87
N ALA A 60 -0.78 -0.60 8.94
CA ALA A 60 0.59 -0.33 9.38
C ALA A 60 1.43 -1.60 9.69
N GLU A 61 0.77 -2.73 9.92
CA GLU A 61 1.41 -4.04 10.14
C GLU A 61 2.21 -4.55 8.93
N TYR A 62 1.93 -4.00 7.75
CA TYR A 62 2.53 -4.40 6.48
C TYR A 62 3.55 -3.38 5.95
N ILE A 63 3.91 -2.36 6.73
CA ILE A 63 4.96 -1.39 6.35
C ILE A 63 6.24 -2.15 5.97
N GLY A 64 6.82 -1.80 4.82
CA GLY A 64 8.06 -2.39 4.34
C GLY A 64 7.92 -3.82 3.78
N LYS A 65 6.72 -4.39 3.74
CA LYS A 65 6.44 -5.68 3.11
C LYS A 65 6.03 -5.52 1.65
N ASP A 66 6.25 -6.55 0.84
CA ASP A 66 5.77 -6.62 -0.54
C ASP A 66 4.35 -7.20 -0.55
N VAL A 67 3.40 -6.45 -1.12
CA VAL A 67 1.99 -6.82 -1.21
C VAL A 67 1.57 -6.96 -2.67
N ALA A 68 0.70 -7.91 -2.94
CA ALA A 68 0.10 -8.10 -4.25
C ALA A 68 -1.13 -7.20 -4.39
N VAL A 69 -1.13 -6.36 -5.42
CA VAL A 69 -2.24 -5.46 -5.73
C VAL A 69 -2.96 -5.98 -6.96
N VAL A 70 -4.27 -6.16 -6.82
CA VAL A 70 -5.16 -6.65 -7.87
C VAL A 70 -6.28 -5.63 -8.05
N ALA A 71 -6.51 -5.20 -9.29
CA ALA A 71 -7.67 -4.41 -9.63
C ALA A 71 -8.77 -5.33 -10.17
N LEU A 72 -9.94 -5.25 -9.58
CA LEU A 72 -11.13 -5.98 -10.03
C LEU A 72 -12.22 -4.94 -10.25
N ASP A 73 -12.61 -4.76 -11.50
CA ASP A 73 -13.57 -3.75 -11.97
C ASP A 73 -13.23 -2.31 -11.54
N SER A 74 -13.80 -1.87 -10.41
CA SER A 74 -13.64 -0.53 -9.83
C SER A 74 -13.04 -0.56 -8.43
N MET A 75 -12.56 -1.72 -7.99
CA MET A 75 -12.02 -1.95 -6.67
C MET A 75 -10.55 -2.37 -6.76
N LEU A 76 -9.75 -1.85 -5.85
CA LEU A 76 -8.36 -2.19 -5.65
C LEU A 76 -8.24 -3.02 -4.37
N ALA A 77 -7.86 -4.29 -4.54
CA ALA A 77 -7.61 -5.19 -3.42
C ALA A 77 -6.10 -5.38 -3.22
N ALA A 78 -5.65 -5.20 -1.99
CA ALA A 78 -4.28 -5.53 -1.59
C ALA A 78 -4.28 -6.86 -0.84
N TYR A 79 -3.32 -7.71 -1.17
CA TYR A 79 -3.13 -9.03 -0.58
C TYR A 79 -1.71 -9.20 -0.05
N TYR A 80 -1.58 -9.87 1.09
CA TYR A 80 -0.30 -10.32 1.63
C TYR A 80 -0.41 -11.81 1.95
N GLU A 81 0.49 -12.62 1.41
CA GLU A 81 0.51 -14.09 1.61
C GLU A 81 -0.87 -14.74 1.33
N GLY A 82 -1.59 -14.26 0.30
CA GLY A 82 -2.91 -14.76 -0.09
C GLY A 82 -4.08 -14.26 0.75
N LYS A 83 -3.84 -13.48 1.82
CA LYS A 83 -4.88 -12.85 2.63
C LYS A 83 -5.17 -11.42 2.15
N GLN A 84 -6.44 -11.08 1.97
CA GLN A 84 -6.85 -9.70 1.68
C GLN A 84 -6.60 -8.81 2.90
N ILE A 85 -5.81 -7.74 2.74
CA ILE A 85 -5.43 -6.82 3.82
C ILE A 85 -6.11 -5.45 3.71
N ALA A 86 -6.47 -5.03 2.50
CA ALA A 86 -7.17 -3.77 2.25
C ALA A 86 -8.00 -3.86 0.97
N LEU A 87 -9.06 -3.07 0.92
CA LEU A 87 -9.96 -2.92 -0.22
C LEU A 87 -10.30 -1.44 -0.37
N HIS A 88 -10.10 -0.89 -1.56
CA HIS A 88 -10.39 0.50 -1.87
C HIS A 88 -11.17 0.62 -3.17
N ARG A 89 -11.92 1.70 -3.33
CA ARG A 89 -12.46 2.07 -4.63
C ARG A 89 -11.36 2.76 -5.45
N ILE A 90 -11.20 2.35 -6.71
CA ILE A 90 -10.23 2.96 -7.61
C ILE A 90 -10.67 4.40 -7.91
N SER A 91 -9.78 5.35 -7.64
CA SER A 91 -9.95 6.74 -8.05
C SER A 91 -9.40 6.92 -9.47
N TYR A 92 -10.15 7.62 -10.32
CA TYR A 92 -9.73 8.00 -11.68
C TYR A 92 -9.14 9.42 -11.75
N GLN A 93 -9.13 10.12 -10.61
CA GLN A 93 -8.44 11.41 -10.51
C GLN A 93 -6.92 11.19 -10.56
N LYS A 94 -6.16 12.24 -10.86
CA LYS A 94 -4.69 12.16 -10.88
C LYS A 94 -4.13 12.57 -9.52
N LYS A 95 -3.20 11.77 -8.98
CA LYS A 95 -2.48 12.03 -7.72
C LYS A 95 -3.40 12.08 -6.49
N ASP A 96 -4.47 11.31 -6.51
CA ASP A 96 -5.38 11.20 -5.39
C ASP A 96 -4.82 10.26 -4.31
N MET A 97 -5.23 10.47 -3.06
CA MET A 97 -4.79 9.69 -1.91
C MET A 97 -6.01 9.14 -1.15
N VAL A 98 -6.22 7.84 -1.27
CA VAL A 98 -7.35 7.13 -0.64
C VAL A 98 -6.88 6.50 0.67
N VAL A 99 -7.24 7.15 1.77
CA VAL A 99 -6.77 6.81 3.13
C VAL A 99 -7.91 6.26 3.97
N ASN A 100 -7.70 5.10 4.60
CA ASN A 100 -8.57 4.56 5.63
C ASN A 100 -7.92 4.77 7.01
N PRO A 101 -8.54 5.56 7.91
CA PRO A 101 -7.99 5.82 9.26
C PRO A 101 -7.70 4.55 10.06
N GLN A 102 -8.44 3.46 9.85
CA GLN A 102 -8.23 2.19 10.57
C GLN A 102 -6.85 1.59 10.30
N HIS A 103 -6.26 1.88 9.13
CA HIS A 103 -4.93 1.38 8.77
C HIS A 103 -3.82 1.93 9.68
N TYR A 104 -4.03 3.10 10.28
CA TYR A 104 -3.06 3.79 11.15
C TYR A 104 -3.24 3.45 12.63
N ARG A 105 -4.24 2.64 12.99
CA ARG A 105 -4.60 2.38 14.40
C ARG A 105 -3.43 1.91 15.25
N ARG A 106 -2.56 1.06 14.71
CA ARG A 106 -1.35 0.56 15.39
C ARG A 106 -0.32 1.66 15.66
N LEU A 107 -0.29 2.72 14.85
CA LEU A 107 0.60 3.86 15.03
C LEU A 107 0.04 4.88 16.02
N THR A 108 -1.29 5.00 16.10
CA THR A 108 -1.97 5.94 17.01
C THR A 108 -2.13 5.38 18.43
N MET A 109 -2.10 4.06 18.60
CA MET A 109 -2.05 3.46 19.94
C MET A 109 -0.79 3.94 20.66
N LYS A 110 -0.97 4.81 21.66
CA LYS A 110 0.09 5.18 22.60
C LYS A 110 0.67 3.88 23.13
N GLN A 111 1.94 3.62 22.80
CA GLN A 111 2.73 2.72 23.61
C GLN A 111 2.83 3.42 24.96
N THR A 112 2.05 2.96 25.95
CA THR A 112 2.43 3.18 27.34
C THR A 112 3.70 2.38 27.49
N MET A 113 4.84 3.01 27.22
CA MET A 113 6.05 2.51 27.79
C MET A 113 5.84 2.72 29.28
N ASP A 114 5.57 1.65 30.02
CA ASP A 114 5.66 1.63 31.49
C ASP A 114 7.13 1.81 31.95
N ALA A 115 8.00 2.32 31.08
CA ALA A 115 9.26 2.89 31.46
C ALA A 115 8.96 4.29 31.97
N GLU A 116 9.06 4.46 33.29
CA GLU A 116 9.05 5.77 33.92
C GLU A 116 9.99 6.70 33.13
N ASN A 117 9.48 7.87 32.74
CA ASN A 117 10.29 8.86 32.02
C ASN A 117 11.24 9.50 33.03
N ILE A 118 12.36 8.83 33.31
CA ILE A 118 13.38 9.25 34.30
C ILE A 118 13.92 10.66 33.97
N LEU A 119 13.81 11.10 32.70
CA LEU A 119 14.20 12.44 32.25
C LEU A 119 13.29 13.58 32.78
N LEU A 120 12.03 13.29 33.11
CA LEU A 120 11.03 14.30 33.51
C LEU A 120 10.65 14.22 34.99
N GLU A 121 10.85 13.07 35.63
CA GLU A 121 10.49 12.85 37.04
C GLU A 121 11.59 13.21 38.04
N GLN A 122 12.80 13.48 37.58
CA GLN A 122 13.80 14.03 38.48
C GLN A 122 13.46 15.50 38.71
N ASP A 123 13.14 15.88 39.94
CA ASP A 123 13.25 17.24 40.52
C ASP A 123 14.63 17.90 40.31
N LYS A 124 15.50 17.30 39.49
CA LYS A 124 16.69 17.92 38.93
C LYS A 124 16.24 18.84 37.80
N VAL A 125 16.00 20.08 38.19
CA VAL A 125 16.05 21.26 37.32
C VAL A 125 17.15 21.06 36.27
N ILE A 126 16.75 20.80 35.01
CA ILE A 126 17.67 20.64 33.87
C ILE A 126 18.24 22.02 33.49
N ASP A 127 17.52 23.08 33.86
CA ASP A 127 17.94 24.47 33.74
C ASP A 127 18.86 24.85 34.91
N PHE A 128 20.12 24.43 34.84
CA PHE A 128 21.13 25.04 35.70
C PHE A 128 21.16 26.54 35.39
N PRO A 129 20.98 27.42 36.39
CA PRO A 129 21.17 28.85 36.16
C PRO A 129 22.60 29.05 35.69
N LEU A 130 22.75 29.41 34.42
CA LEU A 130 24.04 29.71 33.82
C LEU A 130 24.69 30.82 34.66
N LYS A 131 25.88 30.55 35.19
CA LYS A 131 26.68 31.60 35.81
C LYS A 131 26.96 32.65 34.74
N PRO A 132 26.62 33.93 34.95
CA PRO A 132 26.96 34.97 34.00
C PRO A 132 28.49 35.02 33.87
N SER A 133 28.96 34.91 32.63
CA SER A 133 30.39 35.04 32.32
C SER A 133 30.82 36.48 32.55
N ASP A 134 31.98 36.67 33.17
CA ASP A 134 32.61 37.99 33.29
C ASP A 134 33.10 38.44 31.90
N LEU A 135 32.52 39.53 31.38
CA LEU A 135 32.76 40.07 30.05
C LEU A 135 33.82 41.18 30.04
N SER A 136 34.38 41.55 31.20
CA SER A 136 35.38 42.64 31.33
C SER A 136 36.60 42.47 30.42
N ARG A 137 36.93 41.22 30.04
CA ARG A 137 38.01 40.89 29.11
C ARG A 137 37.80 41.42 27.69
N TYR A 138 36.57 41.73 27.30
CA TYR A 138 36.25 42.27 25.97
C TYR A 138 36.27 43.80 25.94
N ASP A 139 36.12 44.45 27.10
CA ASP A 139 36.19 45.91 27.21
C ASP A 139 37.62 46.42 27.00
N GLU A 140 38.63 45.60 27.27
CA GLU A 140 40.06 45.91 27.04
C GLU A 140 40.43 45.98 25.54
N VAL A 141 39.63 45.37 24.66
CA VAL A 141 39.95 45.26 23.21
C VAL A 141 39.36 46.43 22.41
N LEU A 142 38.55 47.30 23.03
CA LEU A 142 37.88 48.42 22.36
C LEU A 142 38.72 49.71 22.28
N TYR A 143 39.93 49.73 22.83
CA TYR A 143 40.77 50.94 22.91
C TYR A 143 42.22 50.77 22.43
N GLU A 144 42.52 49.75 21.61
CA GLU A 144 43.73 49.74 20.75
C GLU A 144 43.46 50.31 19.35
#